data_AF-A0A951Q4R5-F1
#
_entry.id   AF-A0A951Q4R5-F1
#
_cell.length_a   1.000
_cell.length_b   1.000
_cell.length_c   1.000
_cell.angle_alpha   90.00
_cell.angle_beta   90.00
_cell.angle_gamma   90.00
#
_symmetry.space_group_name_H-M   'P 1'
#
loop_
_entity.id
_entity.type
_entity.pdbx_description
1 polymer ?
#
loop_
_entity_poly.entity_id
_entity_poly.type
_entity_poly.pdbx_seq_one_letter_code
_entity_poly.pdbx_strand_id
1 'polypeptide(L)'
;MPLSPSQSEVSQKYPNNLTAVEYHELAVGSAIHPALIERNFFHIEGESVYDYLFISDKIPRKNAGRVTDAYIKMYQHLLVGGTWIGSLDPFKNWQPMEWGRIKPNFPRIDWDKGKPVKYESPPKTANRVTYFDVANPVWDLVARRYNIKRYHSLLALR
;
A
#
# COMPACT_ATOMS: atom_id res chain seq x y z
N MET A 1 -1.17 -51.49 9.47
CA MET A 1 -1.71 -50.13 9.69
C MET A 1 -1.30 -49.27 8.51
N PRO A 2 -2.23 -48.69 7.73
CA PRO A 2 -1.86 -47.84 6.61
C PRO A 2 -1.46 -46.45 7.11
N LEU A 3 -0.35 -45.94 6.57
CA LEU A 3 0.15 -44.59 6.81
C LEU A 3 -0.82 -43.56 6.21
N SER A 4 -1.25 -42.59 7.02
CA SER A 4 -2.04 -41.44 6.58
C SER A 4 -1.22 -40.56 5.62
N PRO A 5 -1.81 -40.04 4.53
CA PRO A 5 -1.09 -39.19 3.59
C PRO A 5 -0.78 -37.83 4.24
N SER A 6 0.46 -37.36 4.03
CA SER A 6 0.93 -36.04 4.44
C SER A 6 0.08 -34.96 3.77
N GLN A 7 -0.59 -34.15 4.58
CA GLN A 7 -1.27 -32.95 4.11
C GLN A 7 -0.19 -31.99 3.63
N SER A 8 -0.14 -31.76 2.32
CA SER A 8 0.61 -30.65 1.75
C SER A 8 -0.03 -29.36 2.25
N GLU A 9 0.70 -28.57 3.04
CA GLU A 9 0.29 -27.24 3.46
C GLU A 9 0.07 -26.37 2.22
N VAL A 10 -1.19 -26.13 1.86
CA VAL A 10 -1.53 -25.09 0.89
C VAL A 10 -1.22 -23.76 1.57
N SER A 11 -0.03 -23.21 1.32
CA SER A 11 0.33 -21.87 1.77
C SER A 11 -0.70 -20.88 1.20
N GLN A 12 -1.60 -20.42 2.07
CA GLN A 12 -2.65 -19.47 1.70
C GLN A 12 -1.99 -18.17 1.24
N LYS A 13 -1.97 -17.95 -0.08
CA LYS A 13 -1.36 -16.76 -0.68
C LYS A 13 -2.35 -15.61 -0.67
N TYR A 14 -2.09 -14.59 0.14
CA TYR A 14 -2.83 -13.34 0.14
C TYR A 14 -2.41 -12.44 -1.05
N PRO A 15 -3.27 -11.52 -1.52
CA PRO A 15 -2.91 -10.64 -2.62
C PRO A 15 -1.75 -9.72 -2.24
N ASN A 16 -0.99 -9.28 -3.24
CA ASN A 16 0.05 -8.25 -3.11
C ASN A 16 1.07 -8.49 -1.98
N ASN A 17 1.41 -9.77 -1.76
CA ASN A 17 2.33 -10.24 -0.72
C ASN A 17 1.90 -9.89 0.72
N LEU A 18 0.63 -9.48 0.93
CA LEU A 18 0.11 -9.18 2.26
C LEU A 18 0.34 -10.35 3.21
N THR A 19 0.73 -10.05 4.44
CA THR A 19 0.74 -11.05 5.50
C THR A 19 -0.69 -11.38 5.93
N ALA A 20 -0.88 -12.53 6.57
CA ALA A 20 -2.17 -12.90 7.14
C ALA A 20 -2.71 -11.84 8.12
N VAL A 21 -1.82 -11.25 8.92
CA VAL A 21 -2.15 -10.22 9.92
C VAL A 21 -2.62 -8.94 9.22
N GLU A 22 -1.88 -8.45 8.22
CA GLU A 22 -2.26 -7.24 7.48
C GLU A 22 -3.58 -7.44 6.72
N TYR A 23 -3.73 -8.57 6.02
CA TYR A 23 -4.96 -8.85 5.31
C TYR A 23 -6.16 -8.95 6.26
N HIS A 24 -6.00 -9.61 7.40
CA HIS A 24 -7.05 -9.70 8.42
C HIS A 24 -7.40 -8.32 8.98
N GLU A 25 -6.42 -7.47 9.27
CA GLU A 25 -6.65 -6.11 9.75
C GLU A 25 -7.44 -5.28 8.73
N LEU A 26 -7.13 -5.40 7.44
CA LEU A 26 -7.81 -4.68 6.37
C LEU A 26 -9.23 -5.23 6.13
N ALA A 27 -9.37 -6.54 5.95
CA ALA A 27 -10.62 -7.17 5.54
C ALA A 27 -11.62 -7.30 6.71
N VAL A 28 -11.14 -7.66 7.90
CA VAL A 28 -12.00 -7.92 9.07
C VAL A 28 -11.98 -6.74 10.03
N GLY A 29 -10.80 -6.27 10.42
CA GLY A 29 -10.66 -5.15 11.37
C GLY A 29 -11.21 -3.84 10.84
N SER A 30 -11.06 -3.59 9.53
CA SER A 30 -11.49 -2.36 8.87
C SER A 30 -12.67 -2.55 7.90
N ALA A 31 -13.18 -3.78 7.77
CA ALA A 31 -14.28 -4.15 6.86
C ALA A 31 -14.06 -3.69 5.40
N ILE A 32 -12.81 -3.65 4.92
CA ILE A 32 -12.48 -3.25 3.56
C ILE A 32 -12.82 -4.39 2.60
N HIS A 33 -13.52 -4.08 1.51
CA HIS A 33 -13.88 -5.08 0.51
C HIS A 33 -12.62 -5.72 -0.12
N PRO A 34 -12.54 -7.07 -0.25
CA PRO A 34 -11.35 -7.76 -0.77
C PRO A 34 -10.83 -7.24 -2.11
N ALA A 35 -11.72 -6.96 -3.06
CA ALA A 35 -11.34 -6.40 -4.36
C ALA A 35 -10.70 -4.99 -4.28
N LEU A 36 -10.97 -4.22 -3.22
CA LEU A 36 -10.31 -2.93 -2.98
C LEU A 36 -8.92 -3.14 -2.37
N ILE A 37 -8.79 -4.14 -1.48
CA ILE A 37 -7.51 -4.56 -0.88
C ILE A 37 -6.53 -4.95 -2.00
N GLU A 38 -6.97 -5.86 -2.87
CA GLU A 38 -6.17 -6.39 -4.00
C GLU A 38 -5.68 -5.32 -4.96
N ARG A 39 -6.39 -4.20 -5.11
CA ARG A 39 -5.98 -3.13 -6.04
C ARG A 39 -5.08 -2.07 -5.43
N ASN A 40 -5.08 -1.90 -4.11
CA ASN A 40 -4.53 -0.69 -3.48
C ASN A 40 -3.54 -0.93 -2.34
N PHE A 41 -3.49 -2.14 -1.77
CA PHE A 41 -2.69 -2.43 -0.57
C PHE A 41 -1.64 -3.48 -0.88
N PHE A 42 -0.40 -3.21 -0.51
CA PHE A 42 0.76 -4.05 -0.81
C PHE A 42 1.61 -4.20 0.43
N HIS A 43 2.09 -5.42 0.70
CA HIS A 43 3.17 -5.56 1.67
C HIS A 43 4.50 -5.21 1.01
N ILE A 44 5.26 -4.33 1.66
CA ILE A 44 6.61 -3.99 1.25
C ILE A 44 7.54 -4.14 2.44
N GLU A 45 8.72 -4.70 2.20
CA GLU A 45 9.75 -4.93 3.21
C GLU A 45 11.15 -4.91 2.58
N GLY A 46 12.17 -4.93 3.43
CA GLY A 46 13.57 -4.86 3.00
C GLY A 46 13.87 -3.58 2.21
N GLU A 47 14.90 -3.62 1.38
CA GLU A 47 15.40 -2.43 0.67
C GLU A 47 14.40 -1.89 -0.37
N SER A 48 13.42 -2.70 -0.80
CA SER A 48 12.36 -2.26 -1.73
C SER A 48 11.57 -1.07 -1.18
N VAL A 49 11.50 -0.90 0.14
CA VAL A 49 10.86 0.25 0.80
C VAL A 49 11.45 1.58 0.34
N TYR A 50 12.75 1.62 0.03
CA TYR A 50 13.39 2.84 -0.44
C TYR A 50 12.95 3.23 -1.84
N ASP A 51 12.57 2.28 -2.70
CA ASP A 51 12.05 2.59 -4.03
C ASP A 51 10.69 3.30 -3.94
N TYR A 52 9.89 2.99 -2.92
CA TYR A 52 8.61 3.65 -2.66
C TYR A 52 8.76 5.00 -1.97
N LEU A 53 9.75 5.18 -1.09
CA LEU A 53 9.90 6.40 -0.29
C LEU A 53 10.83 7.43 -0.91
N PHE A 54 11.93 7.01 -1.54
CA PHE A 54 12.99 7.92 -1.97
C PHE A 54 12.84 8.41 -3.41
N ILE A 55 11.60 8.77 -3.75
CA ILE A 55 11.16 9.21 -5.08
C ILE A 55 11.48 10.68 -5.37
N SER A 56 11.79 11.48 -4.33
CA SER A 56 12.11 12.90 -4.48
C SER A 56 13.58 13.13 -4.83
N ASP A 57 13.82 13.93 -5.86
CA ASP A 57 15.14 14.43 -6.25
C ASP A 57 15.77 15.36 -5.19
N LYS A 58 14.96 15.93 -4.31
CA LYS A 58 15.39 16.81 -3.20
C LYS A 58 15.95 16.04 -2.01
N ILE A 59 15.97 14.71 -2.04
CA ILE A 59 16.58 13.90 -0.99
C ILE A 59 18.11 13.97 -1.16
N PRO A 60 18.87 14.31 -0.09
CA PRO A 60 20.32 14.38 -0.17
C PRO A 60 20.95 13.05 -0.59
N ARG A 61 21.80 13.10 -1.62
CA ARG A 61 22.53 11.96 -2.18
C ARG A 61 24.04 12.22 -2.17
N LYS A 62 24.82 11.16 -2.03
CA LYS A 62 26.29 11.16 -2.20
C LYS A 62 26.63 11.29 -3.69
N ASN A 63 27.87 11.64 -4.01
CA ASN A 63 28.35 11.78 -5.40
C ASN A 63 28.11 10.51 -6.26
N ALA A 64 28.07 9.34 -5.64
CA ALA A 64 27.75 8.06 -6.30
C ALA A 64 26.24 7.80 -6.48
N GLY A 65 25.36 8.79 -6.26
CA GLY A 65 23.91 8.71 -6.44
C GLY A 65 23.14 8.07 -5.27
N ARG A 66 23.82 7.40 -4.34
CA ARG A 66 23.19 6.78 -3.15
C ARG A 66 22.63 7.84 -2.19
N VAL A 67 21.43 7.61 -1.66
CA VAL A 67 20.85 8.43 -0.58
C VAL A 67 21.79 8.45 0.64
N THR A 68 21.90 9.61 1.29
CA THR A 68 22.76 9.77 2.48
C THR A 68 22.43 8.80 3.62
N ASP A 69 23.46 8.41 4.38
CA ASP A 69 23.32 7.43 5.47
C ASP A 69 22.36 7.92 6.56
N ALA A 70 22.26 9.24 6.76
CA ALA A 70 21.31 9.84 7.69
C ALA A 70 19.85 9.50 7.33
N TYR A 71 19.49 9.61 6.04
CA TYR A 71 18.16 9.25 5.55
C TYR A 71 17.92 7.75 5.63
N ILE A 72 18.90 6.94 5.22
CA ILE A 72 18.80 5.48 5.31
C ILE A 72 18.54 5.06 6.77
N LYS A 73 19.31 5.59 7.72
CA LYS A 73 19.15 5.30 9.15
C LYS A 73 17.79 5.76 9.70
N MET A 74 17.29 6.91 9.25
CA MET A 74 16.00 7.45 9.69
C MET A 74 14.80 6.58 9.29
N TYR A 75 14.91 5.85 8.17
CA TYR A 75 13.86 4.97 7.64
C TYR A 75 14.16 3.47 7.80
N GLN A 76 15.24 3.11 8.49
CA GLN A 76 15.66 1.72 8.66
C GLN A 76 14.61 0.86 9.39
N HIS A 77 13.80 1.47 10.26
CA HIS A 77 12.70 0.79 10.95
C HIS A 77 11.59 0.31 10.01
N LEU A 78 11.57 0.74 8.75
CA LEU A 78 10.61 0.28 7.76
C LEU A 78 11.06 -0.99 7.03
N LEU A 79 12.33 -1.37 7.14
CA LEU A 79 12.87 -2.57 6.49
C LEU A 79 12.25 -3.87 7.01
N VAL A 80 11.71 -3.87 8.23
CA VAL A 80 10.95 -4.98 8.84
C VAL A 80 9.52 -5.10 8.28
N GLY A 81 9.18 -4.22 7.34
CA GLY A 81 7.96 -4.29 6.56
C GLY A 81 6.83 -3.38 7.03
N GLY A 82 5.84 -3.30 6.18
CA GLY A 82 4.58 -2.61 6.43
C GLY A 82 3.68 -2.62 5.22
N THR A 83 2.48 -2.09 5.40
CA THR A 83 1.47 -2.04 4.35
C THR A 83 1.59 -0.72 3.59
N TRP A 84 2.01 -0.79 2.33
CA TRP A 84 1.93 0.30 1.38
C TRP A 84 0.52 0.50 0.87
N ILE A 85 0.10 1.76 0.83
CA ILE A 85 -1.20 2.22 0.35
C ILE A 85 -0.95 3.03 -0.92
N GLY A 86 -1.24 2.40 -2.06
CA GLY A 86 -1.15 3.01 -3.37
C GLY A 86 -2.26 4.03 -3.64
N SER A 87 -2.04 4.86 -4.65
CA SER A 87 -3.01 5.88 -5.09
C SER A 87 -2.98 5.99 -6.62
N LEU A 88 -4.06 6.48 -7.21
CA LEU A 88 -4.12 6.91 -8.60
C LEU A 88 -3.81 8.41 -8.73
N ASP A 89 -3.25 8.81 -9.86
CA ASP A 89 -2.90 10.21 -10.15
C ASP A 89 -3.97 10.90 -11.03
N PRO A 90 -4.75 11.86 -10.49
CA PRO A 90 -5.77 12.57 -11.26
C PRO A 90 -5.19 13.44 -12.38
N PHE A 91 -3.91 13.81 -12.31
CA PHE A 91 -3.23 14.60 -13.34
C PHE A 91 -2.56 13.75 -14.41
N LYS A 92 -2.51 12.42 -14.21
CA LYS A 92 -1.89 11.47 -15.14
C LYS A 92 -2.89 10.39 -15.57
N ASN A 93 -4.08 10.82 -15.99
CA ASN A 93 -5.16 9.94 -16.48
C ASN A 93 -5.43 8.73 -15.56
N TRP A 94 -5.46 8.97 -14.25
CA TRP A 94 -5.71 7.95 -13.22
C TRP A 94 -4.76 6.75 -13.28
N GLN A 95 -3.55 6.93 -13.80
CA GLN A 95 -2.51 5.91 -13.72
C GLN A 95 -2.00 5.75 -12.28
N PRO A 96 -1.40 4.60 -11.92
CA PRO A 96 -0.76 4.42 -10.61
C PRO A 96 0.19 5.58 -10.31
N MET A 97 -0.02 6.21 -9.15
CA MET A 97 0.82 7.28 -8.65
C MET A 97 2.05 6.65 -7.99
N GLU A 98 3.21 7.25 -8.24
CA GLU A 98 4.47 6.87 -7.58
C GLU A 98 4.43 7.18 -6.07
N TRP A 99 3.65 8.19 -5.67
CA TRP A 99 3.43 8.55 -4.28
C TRP A 99 2.33 7.69 -3.65
N GLY A 100 2.57 7.31 -2.39
CA GLY A 100 1.61 6.63 -1.53
C GLY A 100 1.99 6.83 -0.06
N ARG A 101 1.45 5.98 0.81
CA ARG A 101 1.75 6.01 2.24
C ARG A 101 2.04 4.62 2.74
N ILE A 102 3.08 4.45 3.54
CA ILE A 102 3.32 3.22 4.27
C ILE A 102 2.71 3.30 5.66
N LYS A 103 2.03 2.23 6.08
CA LYS A 103 1.71 1.95 7.47
C LYS A 103 2.77 0.96 7.99
N PRO A 104 3.71 1.40 8.82
CA PRO A 104 4.79 0.54 9.30
C PRO A 104 4.27 -0.55 10.23
N ASN A 105 4.90 -1.74 10.21
CA ASN A 105 4.68 -2.75 11.24
C ASN A 105 5.15 -2.25 12.62
N PHE A 106 6.26 -1.51 12.64
CA PHE A 106 6.86 -0.93 13.84
C PHE A 106 7.02 0.59 13.65
N PRO A 107 5.99 1.39 13.97
CA PRO A 107 6.06 2.83 13.79
C PRO A 107 7.12 3.44 14.69
N ARG A 108 7.97 4.32 14.14
CA ARG A 108 8.88 5.12 14.95
C ARG A 108 8.11 6.13 15.81
N ILE A 109 8.73 6.56 16.91
CA ILE A 109 8.20 7.65 17.72
C ILE A 109 8.65 8.99 17.13
N ASP A 110 7.70 9.90 16.98
CA ASP A 110 7.97 11.31 16.72
C ASP A 110 8.55 11.94 18.00
N TRP A 111 9.81 12.36 17.95
CA TRP A 111 10.53 12.89 19.12
C TRP A 111 9.92 14.20 19.64
N ASP A 112 9.32 15.01 18.77
CA ASP A 112 8.72 16.29 19.16
C ASP A 112 7.36 16.06 19.83
N LYS A 113 6.60 15.07 19.35
CA LYS A 113 5.23 14.82 19.82
C LYS A 113 5.12 13.69 20.83
N GLY A 114 6.16 12.87 21.00
CA GLY A 114 6.14 11.66 21.82
C GLY A 114 5.12 10.62 21.37
N LYS A 115 4.73 10.61 20.08
CA LYS A 115 3.64 9.76 19.55
C LYS A 115 4.13 8.88 18.39
N PRO A 116 3.61 7.65 18.24
CA PRO A 116 3.91 6.83 17.08
C PRO A 116 3.47 7.48 15.78
N VAL A 117 4.36 7.48 14.78
CA VAL A 117 4.04 7.91 13.42
C VAL A 117 3.32 6.77 12.71
N LYS A 118 1.98 6.81 12.72
CA LYS A 118 1.13 5.73 12.18
C LYS A 118 1.30 5.52 10.67
N TYR A 119 1.58 6.59 9.93
CA TYR A 119 1.71 6.57 8.48
C TYR A 119 2.83 7.49 8.05
N GLU A 120 3.68 6.98 7.17
CA GLU A 120 4.79 7.74 6.60
C GLU A 120 4.59 7.92 5.10
N SER A 121 4.93 9.12 4.63
CA SER A 121 4.89 9.50 3.23
C SER A 121 6.31 9.70 2.71
N PRO A 122 6.54 9.56 1.40
CA PRO A 122 7.82 9.88 0.78
C PRO A 122 8.38 11.24 1.23
N PRO A 123 9.58 11.31 1.82
CA PRO A 123 10.15 12.58 2.27
C PRO A 123 10.37 13.56 1.12
N LYS A 124 10.33 14.86 1.44
CA LYS A 124 10.58 15.95 0.48
C LYS A 124 9.65 15.90 -0.75
N THR A 125 8.47 15.29 -0.59
CA THR A 125 7.36 15.36 -1.54
C THR A 125 6.22 16.19 -0.93
N ALA A 126 5.40 16.81 -1.78
CA ALA A 126 4.18 17.44 -1.32
C ALA A 126 3.16 16.36 -0.93
N ASN A 127 2.38 16.60 0.12
CA ASN A 127 1.27 15.70 0.47
C ASN A 127 0.27 15.61 -0.69
N ARG A 128 -0.21 14.39 -0.95
CA ARG A 128 -1.23 14.11 -1.96
C ARG A 128 -2.46 13.49 -1.31
N VAL A 129 -3.59 13.61 -1.98
CA VAL A 129 -4.81 12.87 -1.64
C VAL A 129 -4.66 11.44 -2.14
N THR A 130 -5.08 10.47 -1.33
CA THR A 130 -5.15 9.06 -1.74
C THR A 130 -6.43 8.82 -2.53
N TYR A 131 -6.30 8.47 -3.80
CA TYR A 131 -7.39 8.05 -4.68
C TYR A 131 -7.27 6.55 -4.92
N PHE A 132 -8.20 5.78 -4.38
CA PHE A 132 -8.21 4.34 -4.59
C PHE A 132 -8.68 3.96 -5.99
N ASP A 133 -8.07 2.93 -6.56
CA ASP A 133 -8.64 2.17 -7.67
C ASP A 133 -9.84 1.37 -7.14
N VAL A 134 -11.03 1.96 -7.27
CA VAL A 134 -12.28 1.37 -6.81
C VAL A 134 -12.72 0.26 -7.76
N ALA A 135 -12.69 -0.98 -7.26
CA ALA A 135 -13.12 -2.14 -8.02
C ALA A 135 -14.61 -2.06 -8.44
N ASN A 136 -14.93 -2.59 -9.62
CA ASN A 136 -16.31 -2.64 -10.14
C ASN A 136 -17.33 -3.20 -9.12
N PRO A 137 -17.06 -4.30 -8.38
CA PRO A 137 -18.01 -4.80 -7.38
C PRO A 137 -18.37 -3.77 -6.29
N VAL A 138 -17.40 -2.94 -5.88
CA VAL A 138 -17.61 -1.87 -4.89
C VAL A 138 -18.41 -0.74 -5.52
N TRP A 139 -18.04 -0.33 -6.74
CA TRP A 139 -18.75 0.73 -7.44
C TRP A 139 -20.19 0.35 -7.79
N ASP A 140 -20.47 -0.93 -8.08
CA ASP A 140 -21.82 -1.46 -8.32
C ASP A 140 -22.70 -1.44 -7.06
N LEU A 141 -22.10 -1.62 -5.88
CA LEU A 141 -22.81 -1.43 -4.59
C LEU A 141 -23.21 0.03 -4.38
N VAL A 142 -22.27 0.96 -4.62
CA VAL A 142 -22.52 2.40 -4.48
C VAL A 142 -23.58 2.84 -5.49
N ALA A 143 -23.46 2.44 -6.75
CA ALA A 143 -24.40 2.80 -7.78
C ALA A 143 -25.82 2.30 -7.51
N ARG A 144 -25.97 1.07 -7.01
CA ARG A 144 -27.27 0.55 -6.56
C ARG A 144 -27.85 1.37 -5.41
N ARG A 145 -27.04 1.72 -4.41
CA ARG A 145 -27.49 2.49 -3.23
C ARG A 145 -28.02 3.88 -3.62
N TYR A 146 -27.39 4.52 -4.59
CA TYR A 146 -27.70 5.90 -4.99
C TYR A 146 -28.45 6.01 -6.33
N ASN A 147 -28.96 4.89 -6.85
CA ASN A 147 -29.68 4.81 -8.13
C ASN A 147 -28.91 5.44 -9.31
N ILE A 148 -27.59 5.24 -9.34
CA ILE A 148 -26.72 5.70 -10.42
C ILE A 148 -26.73 4.64 -11.52
N LYS A 149 -27.06 5.03 -12.76
CA LYS A 149 -27.03 4.12 -13.91
C LYS A 149 -25.58 3.75 -14.24
N ARG A 150 -25.27 2.45 -14.23
CA ARG A 150 -23.97 1.91 -14.63
C ARG A 150 -23.99 1.56 -16.11
N TYR A 151 -22.95 2.00 -16.81
CA TYR A 151 -22.70 1.61 -18.20
C TYR A 151 -21.53 0.63 -18.20
N HIS A 152 -21.83 -0.64 -18.45
CA HIS A 152 -20.82 -1.71 -18.51
C HIS A 152 -20.34 -1.98 -19.95
N SER A 153 -20.68 -1.10 -20.91
CA SER A 153 -20.23 -1.27 -22.29
C SER A 153 -18.75 -0.94 -22.40
N LEU A 154 -18.02 -1.70 -23.22
CA LEU A 154 -16.62 -1.42 -23.56
C LEU A 154 -16.45 -0.02 -24.16
N LEU A 155 -17.49 0.51 -24.83
CA LEU A 155 -17.52 1.86 -25.37
C LEU A 155 -17.56 2.97 -24.30
N ALA A 156 -18.03 2.64 -23.09
CA ALA A 156 -18.10 3.54 -21.95
C ALA A 156 -16.88 3.43 -21.00
N LEU A 157 -16.04 2.40 -21.16
CA LEU A 157 -14.76 2.23 -20.49
C LEU A 157 -13.67 2.90 -21.36
N ARG A 158 -13.62 4.24 -21.35
CA ARG A 158 -12.57 5.02 -22.00
C ARG A 158 -11.70 5.71 -20.96
#